data_AF-W9AYC5-F1
#
_entry.id   AF-W9AYC5-F1
#
_cell.length_a   1.000
_cell.length_b   1.000
_cell.length_c   1.000
_cell.angle_alpha   90.00
_cell.angle_beta   90.00
_cell.angle_gamma   90.00
#
_symmetry.space_group_name_H-M   'P 1'
#
loop_
_entity.id
_entity.type
_entity.pdbx_description
1 polymer ?
#
loop_
_entity_poly.entity_id
_entity_poly.type
_entity_poly.pdbx_seq_one_letter_code
_entity_poly.pdbx_strand_id
1 'polypeptide(L)'
;MSGIKQFVSVVGGAAALATAVGLTAGVATAAPAQTDGAMLYVCQDLGNPSSYRITVKGVYPMQQPDAAGYLIHMNDGNHPGGPGPGGLRVQLKADDTGDHSDHDIGYGFYPTTQTTSEGYLQAGPGGLEYRREMVVPRPNFNEDHKQPGSDDDVDEVYAVATFRDGDGGERRAVTQVITRSFEVAGVCDGCCN
;
A
#
# COMPACT_ATOMS: atom_id res chain seq x y z
N MET A 1 -8.08 -36.05 76.04
CA MET A 1 -8.53 -36.14 74.63
C MET A 1 -7.28 -36.26 73.78
N SER A 2 -7.24 -37.33 72.98
CA SER A 2 -6.09 -37.88 72.26
C SER A 2 -5.91 -37.28 70.86
N GLY A 3 -4.69 -37.42 70.31
CA GLY A 3 -4.36 -37.29 68.88
C GLY A 3 -3.55 -36.03 68.60
N ILE A 4 -2.39 -36.07 67.94
CA ILE A 4 -2.21 -36.59 66.58
C ILE A 4 -0.84 -37.29 66.43
N LYS A 5 -0.86 -38.41 65.71
CA LYS A 5 0.26 -39.29 65.34
C LYS A 5 1.05 -38.71 64.16
N GLN A 6 2.37 -38.92 64.14
CA GLN A 6 3.19 -38.88 62.93
C GLN A 6 2.92 -40.11 62.05
N PHE A 7 2.86 -39.93 60.74
CA PHE A 7 3.12 -40.99 59.74
C PHE A 7 3.77 -40.39 58.48
N VAL A 8 4.49 -41.26 57.78
CA VAL A 8 5.63 -41.07 56.85
C VAL A 8 5.20 -41.22 55.37
N SER A 9 6.13 -40.90 54.46
CA SER A 9 6.27 -41.30 53.03
C SER A 9 5.87 -40.24 52.00
N VAL A 10 6.75 -39.66 51.16
CA VAL A 10 7.73 -40.17 50.16
C VAL A 10 7.08 -40.48 48.79
N VAL A 11 7.66 -39.87 47.75
CA VAL A 11 7.55 -40.07 46.28
C VAL A 11 6.42 -39.34 45.51
N GLY A 12 6.86 -38.53 44.54
CA GLY A 12 6.32 -38.59 43.18
C GLY A 12 5.35 -37.47 42.78
N GLY A 13 5.87 -36.35 42.27
CA GLY A 13 5.07 -35.34 41.58
C GLY A 13 5.75 -34.97 40.27
N ALA A 14 5.16 -35.39 39.16
CA ALA A 14 5.66 -35.27 37.80
C ALA A 14 6.14 -33.86 37.43
N ALA A 15 7.28 -33.77 36.75
CA ALA A 15 7.64 -32.58 35.99
C ALA A 15 6.58 -32.38 34.90
N ALA A 16 5.72 -31.37 35.08
CA ALA A 16 4.82 -30.93 34.04
C ALA A 16 5.68 -30.35 32.90
N LEU A 17 5.85 -31.13 31.84
CA LEU A 17 6.24 -30.63 30.53
C LEU A 17 5.10 -29.72 30.07
N ALA A 18 5.18 -28.43 30.42
CA ALA A 18 4.38 -27.41 29.78
C ALA A 18 4.92 -27.30 28.34
N THR A 19 4.30 -28.04 27.42
CA THR A 19 4.39 -27.76 26.00
C THR A 19 3.83 -26.37 25.79
N ALA A 20 4.72 -25.38 25.78
CA ALA A 20 4.43 -24.08 25.19
C ALA A 20 4.20 -24.34 23.70
N VAL A 21 2.94 -24.58 23.34
CA VAL A 21 2.48 -24.39 21.97
C VAL A 21 2.60 -22.89 21.75
N GLY A 22 3.75 -22.48 21.23
CA GLY A 22 3.96 -21.13 20.74
C GLY A 22 2.96 -20.91 19.63
N LEU A 23 1.83 -20.31 19.96
CA LEU A 23 1.09 -19.54 18.98
C LEU A 23 2.00 -18.39 18.58
N THR A 24 2.78 -18.59 17.53
CA THR A 24 3.24 -17.47 16.71
C THR A 24 1.98 -16.90 16.07
N ALA A 25 1.24 -16.11 16.85
CA ALA A 25 0.33 -15.14 16.30
C ALA A 25 1.20 -14.26 15.41
N GLY A 26 1.11 -14.49 14.09
CA GLY A 26 1.70 -13.61 13.10
C GLY A 26 1.24 -12.21 13.45
N VAL A 27 2.20 -11.33 13.70
CA VAL A 27 1.92 -9.91 13.80
C VAL A 27 1.44 -9.51 12.41
N ALA A 28 0.12 -9.39 12.22
CA ALA A 28 -0.43 -8.74 11.04
C ALA A 28 0.19 -7.34 10.97
N THR A 29 1.08 -7.12 10.01
CA THR A 29 1.68 -5.80 9.80
C THR A 29 0.69 -4.99 9.00
N ALA A 30 0.02 -4.05 9.66
CA ALA A 30 -0.86 -3.09 8.99
C ALA A 30 -0.11 -2.36 7.87
N ALA A 31 -0.83 -2.02 6.79
CA ALA A 31 -0.33 -1.19 5.69
C ALA A 31 0.53 0.00 6.17
N PRO A 32 1.51 0.46 5.35
CA PRO A 32 2.35 1.58 5.72
C PRO A 32 1.52 2.84 6.05
N ALA A 33 1.97 3.62 7.02
CA ALA A 33 1.29 4.85 7.40
C ALA A 33 1.16 5.81 6.20
N GLN A 34 -0.05 6.36 6.04
CA GLN A 34 -0.36 7.34 5.01
C GLN A 34 0.58 8.56 5.13
N THR A 35 1.08 9.02 4.00
CA THR A 35 1.72 10.33 3.87
C THR A 35 0.65 11.41 3.80
N ASP A 36 0.78 12.44 4.65
CA ASP A 36 -0.20 13.51 4.71
C ASP A 36 -0.43 14.15 3.32
N GLY A 37 -1.70 14.33 2.96
CA GLY A 37 -2.11 14.85 1.66
C GLY A 37 -1.98 13.91 0.45
N ALA A 38 -1.46 12.69 0.59
CA ALA A 38 -1.46 11.67 -0.46
C ALA A 38 -2.79 10.90 -0.46
N MET A 39 -3.52 10.96 -1.57
CA MET A 39 -4.89 10.45 -1.68
C MET A 39 -5.04 9.48 -2.85
N LEU A 40 -5.65 8.33 -2.56
CA LEU A 40 -6.14 7.36 -3.53
C LEU A 40 -7.65 7.55 -3.77
N TYR A 41 -8.07 7.44 -5.03
CA TYR A 41 -9.46 7.40 -5.45
C TYR A 41 -9.66 6.21 -6.38
N VAL A 42 -10.69 5.41 -6.12
CA VAL A 42 -11.09 4.27 -6.94
C VAL A 42 -12.49 4.53 -7.49
N CYS A 43 -12.58 4.77 -8.79
CA CYS A 43 -13.82 5.14 -9.47
C CYS A 43 -14.22 4.05 -10.48
N GLN A 44 -15.52 3.88 -10.70
CA GLN A 44 -16.01 3.10 -11.84
C GLN A 44 -15.51 3.73 -13.15
N ASP A 45 -14.91 2.95 -14.04
CA ASP A 45 -14.63 3.44 -15.40
C ASP A 45 -15.90 3.33 -16.26
N LEU A 46 -16.57 4.45 -16.49
CA LEU A 46 -17.80 4.51 -17.30
C LEU A 46 -17.57 4.10 -18.77
N GLY A 47 -16.35 4.28 -19.28
CA GLY A 47 -15.99 3.86 -20.63
C GLY A 47 -15.63 2.37 -20.72
N ASN A 48 -15.32 1.74 -19.59
CA ASN A 48 -14.95 0.33 -19.50
C ASN A 48 -15.39 -0.27 -18.15
N PRO A 49 -16.64 -0.75 -18.02
CA PRO A 49 -17.18 -1.27 -16.75
C PRO A 49 -16.44 -2.47 -16.15
N SER A 50 -15.57 -3.13 -16.92
CA SER A 50 -14.71 -4.22 -16.47
C SER A 50 -13.43 -3.72 -15.78
N SER A 51 -13.26 -2.42 -15.59
CA SER A 51 -12.09 -1.81 -14.96
C SER A 51 -12.48 -0.66 -14.03
N TYR A 52 -11.59 -0.36 -13.10
CA TYR A 52 -11.63 0.85 -12.29
C TYR A 52 -10.68 1.89 -12.84
N ARG A 53 -11.11 3.14 -12.78
CA ARG A 53 -10.27 4.32 -12.99
C ARG A 53 -9.72 4.74 -11.63
N ILE A 54 -8.42 4.62 -11.50
CA ILE A 54 -7.69 4.93 -10.28
C ILE A 54 -7.04 6.29 -10.44
N THR A 55 -7.26 7.17 -9.47
CA THR A 55 -6.56 8.45 -9.39
C THR A 55 -5.76 8.50 -8.11
N VAL A 56 -4.48 8.78 -8.23
CA VAL A 56 -3.58 9.05 -7.10
C VAL A 56 -3.13 10.48 -7.21
N LYS A 57 -3.37 11.30 -6.19
CA LYS A 57 -2.95 12.71 -6.17
C LYS A 57 -2.50 13.15 -4.80
N GLY A 58 -1.63 14.13 -4.75
CA GLY A 58 -1.21 14.74 -3.50
C GLY A 58 -0.10 15.76 -3.68
N VAL A 59 0.53 16.10 -2.57
CA VAL A 59 1.72 16.95 -2.52
C VAL A 59 2.78 16.25 -1.69
N TYR A 60 3.95 15.99 -2.28
CA TYR A 60 5.09 15.55 -1.51
C TYR A 60 5.76 16.79 -0.88
N PRO A 61 5.82 16.88 0.46
CA PRO A 61 6.18 18.11 1.15
C PRO A 61 7.67 18.43 0.97
N MET A 62 7.95 19.59 0.37
CA MET A 62 9.31 20.15 0.25
C MET A 62 9.25 21.64 -0.11
N GLN A 63 10.38 22.33 -0.06
CA GLN A 63 10.44 23.74 -0.48
C GLN A 63 10.21 23.84 -2.00
N GLN A 64 9.45 24.84 -2.43
CA GLN A 64 9.14 25.04 -3.85
C GLN A 64 10.39 25.13 -4.75
N PRO A 65 11.50 25.80 -4.36
CA PRO A 65 12.74 25.79 -5.14
C PRO A 65 13.34 24.39 -5.30
N ASP A 66 13.27 23.56 -4.26
CA ASP A 66 13.78 22.18 -4.32
C ASP A 66 12.91 21.33 -5.24
N ALA A 67 11.58 21.52 -5.20
CA ALA A 67 10.66 20.86 -6.12
C ALA A 67 10.93 21.28 -7.58
N ALA A 68 11.14 22.58 -7.82
CA ALA A 68 11.51 23.07 -9.15
C ALA A 68 12.84 22.49 -9.63
N GLY A 69 13.85 22.43 -8.75
CA GLY A 69 15.14 21.79 -9.03
C GLY A 69 14.97 20.32 -9.39
N TYR A 70 14.17 19.57 -8.63
CA TYR A 70 13.85 18.17 -8.94
C TYR A 70 13.29 18.02 -10.36
N LEU A 71 12.35 18.87 -10.78
CA LEU A 71 11.71 18.78 -12.09
C LEU A 71 12.65 19.14 -13.24
N ILE A 72 13.51 20.14 -13.04
CA ILE A 72 14.53 20.53 -14.03
C ILE A 72 15.51 19.38 -14.25
N HIS A 73 15.94 18.73 -13.17
CA HIS A 73 16.97 17.69 -13.19
C HIS A 73 16.39 16.26 -13.22
N MET A 74 15.08 16.11 -13.44
CA MET A 74 14.37 14.84 -13.38
C MET A 74 14.94 13.79 -14.36
N ASN A 75 15.52 14.25 -15.46
CA ASN A 75 16.05 13.39 -16.53
C ASN A 75 17.58 13.48 -16.70
N ASP A 76 18.28 14.11 -15.75
CA ASP A 76 19.69 14.45 -15.93
C ASP A 76 20.66 13.27 -15.75
N GLY A 77 20.25 12.20 -15.06
CA GLY A 77 21.18 11.13 -14.71
C GLY A 77 21.03 9.82 -15.49
N ASN A 78 22.19 9.25 -15.82
CA ASN A 78 22.40 7.84 -16.11
C ASN A 78 22.82 7.13 -14.80
N HIS A 79 21.87 6.73 -13.97
CA HIS A 79 22.19 6.04 -12.72
C HIS A 79 22.77 4.63 -12.97
N PRO A 80 23.83 4.20 -12.25
CA PRO A 80 24.31 2.82 -12.29
C PRO A 80 23.26 1.88 -11.67
N GLY A 81 22.42 1.30 -12.53
CA GLY A 81 21.21 0.54 -12.15
C GLY A 81 20.09 0.62 -13.20
N GLY A 82 20.22 1.50 -14.21
CA GLY A 82 19.50 1.36 -15.48
C GLY A 82 19.16 2.68 -16.18
N PRO A 83 19.02 2.66 -17.53
CA PRO A 83 18.67 3.82 -18.34
C PRO A 83 17.14 4.02 -18.28
N GLY A 84 16.67 4.77 -17.30
CA GLY A 84 15.25 5.09 -17.18
C GLY A 84 15.08 6.56 -16.85
N PRO A 85 14.16 7.28 -17.52
CA PRO A 85 13.84 8.64 -17.13
C PRO A 85 13.37 8.66 -15.67
N GLY A 86 13.67 9.76 -14.97
CA GLY A 86 13.07 10.00 -13.66
C GLY A 86 11.58 10.32 -13.80
N GLY A 87 11.00 10.77 -12.69
CA GLY A 87 9.61 11.20 -12.62
C GLY A 87 8.79 10.39 -11.63
N LEU A 88 7.47 10.39 -11.85
CA LEU A 88 6.51 9.80 -10.93
C LEU A 88 6.17 8.39 -11.36
N ARG A 89 6.39 7.43 -10.45
CA ARG A 89 5.91 6.05 -10.53
C ARG A 89 4.81 5.88 -9.51
N VAL A 90 3.72 5.23 -9.88
CA VAL A 90 2.61 4.91 -8.98
C VAL A 90 2.38 3.41 -9.06
N GLN A 91 2.49 2.75 -7.92
CA GLN A 91 2.14 1.34 -7.76
C GLN A 91 0.86 1.26 -6.94
N LEU A 92 -0.15 0.55 -7.45
CA LEU A 92 -1.31 0.17 -6.68
C LEU A 92 -1.03 -1.19 -6.05
N LYS A 93 -1.21 -1.26 -4.74
CA LYS A 93 -0.94 -2.40 -3.88
C LYS A 93 -2.25 -3.00 -3.40
N ALA A 94 -2.32 -4.32 -3.41
CA ALA A 94 -3.28 -5.09 -2.64
C ALA A 94 -2.56 -5.55 -1.35
N ASP A 95 -3.22 -5.32 -0.21
CA ASP A 95 -2.68 -5.53 1.14
C ASP A 95 -3.17 -6.88 1.71
N ASP A 96 -2.43 -7.95 1.42
CA ASP A 96 -2.72 -9.29 1.92
C ASP A 96 -2.40 -9.37 3.42
N THR A 97 -3.44 -9.40 4.25
CA THR A 97 -3.29 -9.52 5.70
C THR A 97 -2.76 -10.91 6.09
N GLY A 98 -1.46 -11.14 6.00
CA GLY A 98 -0.84 -12.39 6.45
C GLY A 98 0.39 -12.85 5.68
N ASP A 99 0.56 -12.41 4.42
CA ASP A 99 1.74 -12.70 3.62
C ASP A 99 2.59 -11.44 3.41
N HIS A 100 3.89 -11.58 3.63
CA HIS A 100 4.83 -10.48 3.90
C HIS A 100 5.21 -9.63 2.67
N SER A 101 4.36 -9.59 1.63
CA SER A 101 4.66 -8.89 0.39
C SER A 101 3.40 -8.47 -0.37
N ASP A 102 2.89 -7.29 -0.04
CA ASP A 102 1.84 -6.59 -0.79
C ASP A 102 2.21 -6.52 -2.27
N HIS A 103 1.38 -7.13 -3.11
CA HIS A 103 1.67 -7.31 -4.52
C HIS A 103 1.16 -6.12 -5.36
N ASP A 104 1.84 -5.85 -6.48
CA ASP A 104 1.43 -4.78 -7.40
C ASP A 104 0.26 -5.24 -8.27
N ILE A 105 -0.89 -4.58 -8.14
CA ILE A 105 -2.10 -4.85 -8.95
C ILE A 105 -2.30 -3.82 -10.08
N GLY A 106 -1.55 -2.72 -10.03
CA GLY A 106 -1.56 -1.67 -11.05
C GLY A 106 -0.28 -0.84 -11.04
N TYR A 107 0.08 -0.30 -12.22
CA TYR A 107 1.27 0.52 -12.39
C TYR A 107 1.00 1.72 -13.31
N GLY A 108 1.43 2.91 -12.88
CA GLY A 108 1.42 4.14 -13.66
C GLY A 108 2.79 4.80 -13.66
N PHE A 109 3.26 5.23 -14.82
CA PHE A 109 4.52 5.99 -14.93
C PHE A 109 4.30 7.31 -15.65
N TYR A 110 4.88 8.38 -15.12
CA TYR A 110 4.78 9.74 -15.64
C TYR A 110 6.18 10.36 -15.75
N PRO A 111 6.85 10.23 -16.92
CA PRO A 111 8.23 10.67 -17.13
C PRO A 111 8.35 12.13 -17.55
N THR A 112 7.33 12.96 -17.30
CA THR A 112 7.26 14.31 -17.84
C THR A 112 6.65 15.29 -16.85
N THR A 113 6.93 16.57 -17.07
CA THR A 113 6.35 17.69 -16.32
C THR A 113 5.18 18.33 -17.07
N GLN A 114 4.93 17.93 -18.32
CA GLN A 114 3.77 18.38 -19.07
C GLN A 114 2.51 17.93 -18.34
N THR A 115 1.45 18.75 -18.32
CA THR A 115 0.15 18.38 -17.77
C THR A 115 -0.68 17.68 -18.85
N THR A 116 -1.30 16.55 -18.52
CA THR A 116 -2.20 15.82 -19.40
C THR A 116 -3.52 15.47 -18.69
N SER A 117 -4.48 14.91 -19.43
CA SER A 117 -5.68 14.35 -18.84
C SER A 117 -5.35 13.27 -17.81
N GLU A 118 -4.32 12.47 -18.06
CA GLU A 118 -3.95 11.34 -17.21
C GLU A 118 -3.05 11.70 -16.02
N GLY A 119 -2.66 12.98 -15.86
CA GLY A 119 -1.78 13.35 -14.76
C GLY A 119 -1.06 14.67 -14.90
N TYR A 120 -0.25 14.97 -13.88
CA TYR A 120 0.73 16.03 -13.87
C TYR A 120 1.78 15.75 -12.79
N LEU A 121 2.93 16.38 -12.94
CA LEU A 121 3.98 16.45 -11.93
C LEU A 121 4.59 17.86 -12.00
N GLN A 122 4.35 18.67 -10.97
CA GLN A 122 4.68 20.10 -10.98
C GLN A 122 5.15 20.59 -9.61
N ALA A 123 5.86 21.71 -9.60
CA ALA A 123 6.29 22.37 -8.37
C ALA A 123 5.22 23.36 -7.94
N GLY A 124 4.73 23.21 -6.72
CA GLY A 124 3.77 24.11 -6.10
C GLY A 124 4.26 24.68 -4.77
N PRO A 125 3.47 25.55 -4.13
CA PRO A 125 3.84 26.18 -2.86
C PRO A 125 4.09 25.19 -1.72
N GLY A 126 3.47 24.00 -1.78
CA GLY A 126 3.64 22.93 -0.79
C GLY A 126 4.70 21.88 -1.12
N GLY A 127 5.33 21.93 -2.30
CA GLY A 127 6.32 20.96 -2.75
C GLY A 127 6.03 20.37 -4.13
N LEU A 128 6.27 19.07 -4.30
CA LEU A 128 5.98 18.35 -5.55
C LEU A 128 4.51 17.95 -5.58
N GLU A 129 3.71 18.68 -6.35
CA GLU A 129 2.31 18.35 -6.58
C GLU A 129 2.21 17.33 -7.71
N TYR A 130 1.36 16.33 -7.52
CA TYR A 130 1.24 15.25 -8.48
C TYR A 130 -0.19 14.74 -8.60
N ARG A 131 -0.49 14.25 -9.81
CA ARG A 131 -1.66 13.42 -10.09
C ARG A 131 -1.25 12.36 -11.10
N ARG A 132 -1.69 11.13 -10.89
CA ARG A 132 -1.67 10.08 -11.90
C ARG A 132 -3.01 9.39 -11.93
N GLU A 133 -3.52 9.23 -13.15
CA GLU A 133 -4.67 8.39 -13.44
C GLU A 133 -4.19 7.11 -14.13
N MET A 134 -4.77 5.98 -13.75
CA MET A 134 -4.51 4.67 -14.35
C MET A 134 -5.79 3.83 -14.37
N VAL A 135 -5.89 2.92 -15.33
CA VAL A 135 -7.02 1.99 -15.43
C VAL A 135 -6.55 0.61 -14.99
N VAL A 136 -7.24 0.02 -14.04
CA VAL A 136 -6.89 -1.29 -13.48
C VAL A 136 -8.08 -2.24 -13.63
N PRO A 137 -7.91 -3.44 -14.21
CA PRO A 137 -8.99 -4.42 -14.32
C PRO A 137 -9.59 -4.78 -12.97
N ARG A 138 -10.92 -4.88 -12.89
CA ARG A 138 -11.62 -5.26 -11.64
C ARG A 138 -11.14 -6.59 -11.04
N PRO A 139 -10.83 -7.65 -11.84
CA PRO A 139 -10.33 -8.90 -11.28
C PRO A 139 -9.00 -8.79 -10.53
N ASN A 140 -8.25 -7.70 -10.70
CA ASN A 140 -7.00 -7.49 -9.97
C ASN A 140 -7.24 -6.95 -8.55
N PHE A 141 -8.46 -6.54 -8.22
CA PHE A 141 -8.80 -6.04 -6.88
C PHE A 141 -9.23 -7.16 -5.94
N ASN A 142 -9.54 -8.35 -6.47
CA ASN A 142 -9.89 -9.49 -5.63
C ASN A 142 -8.60 -10.18 -5.14
N GLU A 143 -8.20 -9.83 -3.93
CA GLU A 143 -7.00 -10.38 -3.27
C GLU A 143 -7.30 -11.71 -2.56
N ASP A 144 -8.53 -11.89 -2.09
CA ASP A 144 -8.97 -13.05 -1.31
C ASP A 144 -9.30 -14.31 -2.15
N HIS A 145 -9.48 -14.18 -3.48
CA HIS A 145 -10.26 -15.10 -4.34
C HIS A 145 -9.87 -16.59 -4.28
N LYS A 146 -8.77 -16.96 -3.63
CA LYS A 146 -8.22 -18.32 -3.61
C LYS A 146 -7.59 -18.73 -2.29
N GLN A 147 -7.72 -17.98 -1.20
CA GLN A 147 -7.19 -18.43 0.09
C GLN A 147 -8.19 -19.40 0.78
N PRO A 148 -7.83 -20.67 1.04
CA PRO A 148 -8.72 -21.59 1.74
C PRO A 148 -8.98 -21.10 3.16
N GLY A 149 -10.21 -20.64 3.43
CA GLY A 149 -10.61 -20.12 4.75
C GLY A 149 -10.53 -18.60 4.89
N SER A 150 -10.25 -17.84 3.82
CA SER A 150 -10.57 -16.41 3.78
C SER A 150 -12.06 -16.26 3.45
N ASP A 151 -12.88 -16.18 4.50
CA ASP A 151 -14.29 -15.76 4.37
C ASP A 151 -14.41 -14.22 4.38
N ASP A 152 -13.31 -13.50 4.15
CA ASP A 152 -13.31 -12.04 4.07
C ASP A 152 -13.42 -11.64 2.60
N ASP A 153 -14.60 -11.16 2.21
CA ASP A 153 -14.90 -10.62 0.87
C ASP A 153 -14.45 -9.14 0.74
N VAL A 154 -13.66 -8.65 1.70
CA VAL A 154 -13.24 -7.27 1.80
C VAL A 154 -11.79 -7.17 1.38
N ASP A 155 -11.56 -6.49 0.26
CA ASP A 155 -10.20 -6.25 -0.22
C ASP A 155 -9.66 -4.91 0.30
N GLU A 156 -8.36 -4.87 0.59
CA GLU A 156 -7.61 -3.67 0.95
C GLU A 156 -6.69 -3.21 -0.18
N VAL A 157 -6.81 -1.94 -0.58
CA VAL A 157 -5.92 -1.35 -1.58
C VAL A 157 -5.37 0.00 -1.15
N TYR A 158 -4.10 0.22 -1.46
CA TYR A 158 -3.43 1.51 -1.28
C TYR A 158 -2.46 1.78 -2.43
N ALA A 159 -1.99 3.01 -2.58
CA ALA A 159 -1.02 3.35 -3.60
C ALA A 159 0.28 3.91 -3.01
N VAL A 160 1.38 3.60 -3.69
CA VAL A 160 2.70 4.15 -3.43
C VAL A 160 3.11 5.01 -4.62
N ALA A 161 3.25 6.30 -4.39
CA ALA A 161 3.82 7.26 -5.33
C ALA A 161 5.33 7.41 -5.06
N THR A 162 6.16 7.00 -6.01
CA THR A 162 7.62 7.09 -5.96
C THR A 162 8.12 8.14 -6.95
N PHE A 163 8.80 9.16 -6.42
CA PHE A 163 9.45 10.22 -7.17
C PHE A 163 10.93 9.86 -7.31
N ARG A 164 11.37 9.61 -8.55
CA ARG A 164 12.77 9.34 -8.85
C ARG A 164 13.40 10.55 -9.53
N ASP A 165 14.46 11.11 -8.97
CA ASP A 165 15.23 12.17 -9.64
C ASP A 165 16.22 11.58 -10.67
N GLY A 166 16.85 12.45 -11.46
CA GLY A 166 17.84 12.05 -12.46
C GLY A 166 19.01 11.30 -11.83
N ASP A 167 19.46 11.72 -10.64
CA ASP A 167 20.62 11.16 -9.95
C ASP A 167 20.34 9.79 -9.29
N GLY A 168 19.08 9.35 -9.28
CA GLY A 168 18.61 8.06 -8.75
C GLY A 168 18.14 8.10 -7.30
N GLY A 169 18.02 9.29 -6.70
CA GLY A 169 17.33 9.49 -5.44
C GLY A 169 15.84 9.20 -5.58
N GLU A 170 15.31 8.39 -4.67
CA GLU A 170 13.90 8.05 -4.60
C GLU A 170 13.24 8.61 -3.36
N ARG A 171 12.05 9.19 -3.52
CA ARG A 171 11.18 9.67 -2.45
C ARG A 171 9.82 9.00 -2.60
N ARG A 172 9.17 8.66 -1.50
CA ARG A 172 7.90 7.90 -1.52
C ARG A 172 6.81 8.62 -0.75
N ALA A 173 5.60 8.59 -1.28
CA ALA A 173 4.37 8.93 -0.58
C ALA A 173 3.40 7.74 -0.65
N VAL A 174 2.75 7.44 0.46
CA VAL A 174 1.78 6.34 0.59
C VAL A 174 0.40 6.94 0.82
N THR A 175 -0.63 6.45 0.13
CA THR A 175 -2.00 6.92 0.31
C THR A 175 -2.69 6.29 1.52
N GLN A 176 -3.92 6.69 1.80
CA GLN A 176 -4.79 5.91 2.66
C GLN A 176 -5.07 4.51 2.05
N VAL A 177 -5.35 3.54 2.91
CA VAL A 177 -5.93 2.25 2.54
C VAL A 177 -7.43 2.43 2.29
N ILE A 178 -7.94 1.84 1.22
CA ILE A 178 -9.35 1.72 0.92
C ILE A 178 -9.73 0.24 1.06
N THR A 179 -10.63 -0.02 2.00
CA THR A 179 -11.08 -1.37 2.38
C THR A 179 -12.53 -1.56 1.89
N ARG A 180 -12.76 -2.39 0.88
CA ARG A 180 -14.09 -2.61 0.24
C ARG A 180 -14.16 -3.95 -0.50
N SER A 181 -15.37 -4.46 -0.68
CA SER A 181 -15.63 -5.56 -1.62
C SER A 181 -15.72 -5.05 -3.06
N PHE A 182 -14.62 -5.09 -3.81
CA PHE A 182 -14.55 -4.47 -5.14
C PHE A 182 -15.28 -5.28 -6.23
N GLU A 183 -15.78 -6.47 -5.93
CA GLU A 183 -16.52 -7.29 -6.89
C GLU A 183 -17.99 -6.89 -7.01
N VAL A 184 -18.56 -6.24 -5.99
CA VAL A 184 -19.98 -5.86 -5.95
C VAL A 184 -20.28 -4.77 -6.99
N ALA A 185 -21.37 -4.94 -7.75
CA ALA A 185 -21.83 -3.94 -8.69
C ALA A 185 -22.21 -2.62 -7.99
N GLY A 186 -21.77 -1.48 -8.51
CA GLY A 186 -22.07 -0.17 -7.95
C GLY A 186 -21.26 0.22 -6.70
N VAL A 187 -20.26 -0.58 -6.30
CA VAL A 187 -19.40 -0.29 -5.14
C VAL A 187 -18.68 1.07 -5.24
N CYS A 188 -18.44 1.55 -6.46
CA CYS A 188 -17.82 2.83 -6.75
C CYS A 188 -18.81 3.94 -7.13
N ASP A 189 -20.13 3.73 -7.02
CA ASP A 189 -21.13 4.74 -7.32
C ASP A 189 -20.97 5.93 -6.36
N GLY A 190 -20.71 7.11 -6.91
CA GLY A 190 -20.51 8.34 -6.12
C GLY A 190 -19.18 8.43 -5.37
N CYS A 191 -18.22 7.51 -5.59
CA CYS A 191 -16.90 7.57 -4.97
C CYS A 191 -16.04 8.74 -5.49
N CYS A 192 -16.41 9.28 -6.64
CA CYS A 192 -15.67 10.30 -7.35
C CYS A 192 -16.63 11.39 -7.83
N ASN A 193 -17.13 12.18 -6.88
CA ASN A 193 -17.89 13.42 -7.11
C ASN A 193 -17.02 14.62 -6.74
#